data_AF-A0AAW7Z2B1-F1
#
_entry.id   AF-A0AAW7Z2B1-F1
#
_cell.length_a   1.000
_cell.length_b   1.000
_cell.length_c   1.000
_cell.angle_alpha   90.00
_cell.angle_beta   90.00
_cell.angle_gamma   90.00
#
_symmetry.space_group_name_H-M   'P 1'
#
loop_
_entity.id
_entity.type
_entity.pdbx_description
1 polymer ?
#
loop_
_entity_poly.entity_id
_entity_poly.type
_entity_poly.pdbx_seq_one_letter_code
_entity_poly.pdbx_strand_id
1 'polypeptide(L)'
;MLFHTAGCANSEAKSLNYQVDDELVVLAHGLGRSDWAMWRFAQRLEHANYKVCRLDYATIGVSVASVLDETTSQIDACLQNAPKVHFVGHSLGGLVIRAYLQNHEEALEAVNVGEVVLIGTPNKGSELADYYSDSWLMNLGGGISRALVTGSRSLGNNLDAIDFNIGVIAGTKPLGLTNDRFKGPNDGLVSVESTKLEGMSDFITIEVGHAQMRYSEEVANQTIHFLQNGAFEH
;
A
#
# COMPACT_ATOMS: atom_id res chain seq x y z
N MET A 1 -7.07 20.26 -22.02
CA MET A 1 -7.98 19.10 -21.96
C MET A 1 -7.38 18.11 -20.97
N LEU A 2 -7.85 18.16 -19.73
CA LEU A 2 -7.53 17.17 -18.71
C LEU A 2 -8.27 15.90 -19.08
N PHE A 3 -7.56 14.84 -19.45
CA PHE A 3 -8.13 13.51 -19.53
C PHE A 3 -8.41 13.06 -18.10
N HIS A 4 -9.63 13.30 -17.61
CA HIS A 4 -10.21 12.45 -16.57
C HIS A 4 -10.35 11.07 -17.19
N THR A 5 -9.39 10.18 -16.93
CA THR A 5 -9.66 8.76 -17.01
C THR A 5 -10.61 8.48 -15.84
N ALA A 6 -11.91 8.62 -16.10
CA ALA A 6 -12.92 8.02 -15.26
C ALA A 6 -12.58 6.53 -15.20
N GLY A 7 -12.01 6.10 -14.07
CA GLY A 7 -11.94 4.70 -13.73
C GLY A 7 -13.37 4.18 -13.78
N CYS A 8 -13.56 3.00 -14.39
CA CYS A 8 -14.83 2.29 -14.28
C CYS A 8 -14.98 1.79 -12.85
N ALA A 9 -15.23 2.71 -11.91
CA ALA A 9 -15.75 2.42 -10.59
C ALA A 9 -17.22 2.03 -10.77
N ASN A 10 -17.43 0.76 -11.12
CA ASN A 10 -18.67 0.08 -10.82
C ASN A 10 -18.40 -0.85 -9.64
N SER A 11 -18.04 -0.25 -8.51
CA SER A 11 -18.39 -0.82 -7.22
C SER A 11 -19.33 0.17 -6.53
N GLU A 12 -20.58 0.22 -7.00
CA GLU A 12 -21.63 0.08 -6.00
C GLU A 12 -21.15 -1.08 -5.11
N ALA A 13 -20.92 -0.81 -3.83
CA ALA A 13 -20.62 -1.85 -2.86
C ALA A 13 -21.79 -2.83 -2.90
N LYS A 14 -21.73 -3.80 -3.82
CA LYS A 14 -22.53 -5.01 -3.74
C LYS A 14 -22.18 -5.52 -2.36
N SER A 15 -23.16 -5.49 -1.46
CA SER A 15 -23.04 -6.11 -0.15
C SER A 15 -22.40 -7.48 -0.37
N LEU A 16 -21.13 -7.59 -0.03
CA LEU A 16 -20.40 -8.84 -0.19
C LEU A 16 -21.05 -9.77 0.83
N ASN A 17 -21.82 -10.74 0.35
CA ASN A 17 -22.39 -11.77 1.20
C ASN A 17 -21.26 -12.72 1.58
N TYR A 18 -20.52 -12.36 2.63
CA TYR A 18 -19.44 -13.17 3.15
C TYR A 18 -20.00 -14.48 3.72
N GLN A 19 -19.33 -15.58 3.40
CA GLN A 19 -19.47 -16.83 4.15
C GLN A 19 -18.61 -16.75 5.41
N VAL A 20 -18.88 -17.61 6.40
CA VAL A 20 -18.17 -17.61 7.70
C VAL A 20 -16.66 -17.77 7.54
N ASP A 21 -16.22 -18.53 6.53
CA ASP A 21 -14.80 -18.83 6.28
C ASP A 21 -14.17 -17.92 5.20
N ASP A 22 -14.88 -16.90 4.71
CA ASP A 22 -14.33 -15.97 3.71
C ASP A 22 -13.28 -15.05 4.35
N GLU A 23 -12.10 -14.92 3.74
CA GLU A 23 -11.10 -13.92 4.15
C GLU A 23 -11.07 -12.76 3.16
N LEU A 24 -11.19 -11.53 3.66
CA LEU A 24 -11.12 -10.31 2.87
C LEU A 24 -9.70 -9.75 2.83
N VAL A 25 -9.26 -9.28 1.68
CA VAL A 25 -8.05 -8.45 1.52
C VAL A 25 -8.44 -7.05 1.07
N VAL A 26 -8.14 -6.05 1.90
CA VAL A 26 -8.16 -4.64 1.51
C VAL A 26 -6.88 -4.32 0.75
N LEU A 27 -7.01 -3.89 -0.50
CA LEU A 27 -5.89 -3.68 -1.43
C LEU A 27 -5.77 -2.21 -1.82
N ALA A 28 -4.69 -1.56 -1.38
CA ALA A 28 -4.44 -0.13 -1.59
C ALA A 28 -3.32 0.14 -2.61
N HIS A 29 -3.57 1.05 -3.56
CA HIS A 29 -2.62 1.40 -4.62
C HIS A 29 -1.69 2.58 -4.27
N GLY A 30 -0.64 2.78 -5.07
CA GLY A 30 0.27 3.93 -4.91
C GLY A 30 -0.24 5.26 -5.51
N LEU A 31 0.59 6.30 -5.40
CA LEU A 31 0.36 7.65 -5.94
C LEU A 31 0.18 7.68 -7.47
N GLY A 32 -0.74 8.52 -7.95
CA GLY A 32 -0.99 8.78 -9.37
C GLY A 32 -1.66 7.62 -10.10
N ARG A 33 -2.49 6.85 -9.39
CA ARG A 33 -3.14 5.63 -9.86
C ARG A 33 -4.62 5.61 -9.50
N SER A 34 -5.32 4.64 -10.08
CA SER A 34 -6.65 4.17 -9.69
C SER A 34 -6.56 2.71 -9.25
N ASP A 35 -7.65 2.13 -8.77
CA ASP A 35 -7.78 0.70 -8.41
C ASP A 35 -7.27 -0.28 -9.48
N TRP A 36 -7.39 0.07 -10.76
CA TRP A 36 -6.93 -0.71 -11.90
C TRP A 36 -5.43 -0.98 -11.82
N ALA A 37 -4.64 -0.11 -11.21
CA ALA A 37 -3.21 -0.36 -10.94
C ALA A 37 -2.93 -1.72 -10.29
N MET A 38 -3.87 -2.22 -9.49
CA MET A 38 -3.77 -3.44 -8.71
C MET A 38 -4.55 -4.61 -9.32
N TRP A 39 -5.13 -4.48 -10.52
CA TRP A 39 -6.02 -5.49 -11.12
C TRP A 39 -5.40 -6.89 -11.16
N ARG A 40 -4.12 -6.97 -11.56
CA ARG A 40 -3.42 -8.24 -11.73
C ARG A 40 -3.00 -8.85 -10.39
N PHE A 41 -2.80 -8.02 -9.38
CA PHE A 41 -2.53 -8.46 -8.01
C PHE A 41 -3.81 -9.00 -7.37
N ALA A 42 -4.91 -8.26 -7.50
CA ALA A 42 -6.24 -8.69 -7.05
C ALA A 42 -6.65 -10.02 -7.67
N GLN A 43 -6.47 -10.20 -8.99
CA GLN A 43 -6.76 -11.47 -9.65
C GLN A 43 -6.02 -12.66 -9.02
N ARG A 44 -4.77 -12.46 -8.58
CA ARG A 44 -3.99 -13.54 -7.94
C ARG A 44 -4.48 -13.84 -6.53
N LEU A 45 -4.84 -12.80 -5.76
CA LEU A 45 -5.48 -12.97 -4.45
C LEU A 45 -6.82 -13.69 -4.58
N GLU A 46 -7.65 -13.31 -5.55
CA GLU A 46 -8.93 -13.96 -5.85
C GLU A 46 -8.74 -15.44 -6.25
N HIS A 47 -7.73 -15.75 -7.07
CA HIS A 47 -7.37 -17.13 -7.39
C HIS A 47 -6.87 -17.93 -6.18
N ALA A 48 -6.35 -17.27 -5.15
CA ALA A 48 -6.00 -17.85 -3.86
C ALA A 48 -7.19 -17.90 -2.87
N ASN A 49 -8.42 -17.69 -3.37
CA ASN A 49 -9.69 -17.72 -2.63
C ASN A 49 -9.94 -16.55 -1.65
N TYR A 50 -9.20 -15.44 -1.76
CA TYR A 50 -9.53 -14.23 -1.02
C TYR A 50 -10.67 -13.45 -1.68
N LYS A 51 -11.52 -12.81 -0.89
CA LYS A 51 -12.31 -11.66 -1.36
C LYS A 51 -11.37 -10.46 -1.42
N VAL A 52 -11.55 -9.58 -2.40
CA VAL A 52 -10.68 -8.40 -2.55
C VAL A 52 -11.52 -7.13 -2.62
N CYS A 53 -11.27 -6.21 -1.69
CA CYS A 53 -11.77 -4.85 -1.76
C CYS A 53 -10.63 -3.94 -2.23
N ARG A 54 -10.71 -3.43 -3.46
CA ARG A 54 -9.71 -2.51 -4.00
C ARG A 54 -10.12 -1.08 -3.69
N LEU A 55 -9.22 -0.32 -3.06
CA LEU A 55 -9.45 1.10 -2.84
C LEU A 55 -9.23 1.85 -4.16
N ASP A 56 -10.11 2.81 -4.46
CA ASP A 56 -10.02 3.70 -5.63
C ASP A 56 -10.08 5.15 -5.14
N TYR A 57 -8.93 5.77 -4.92
CA TYR A 57 -8.86 7.10 -4.31
C TYR A 57 -7.97 8.05 -5.09
N ALA A 58 -8.38 9.31 -5.15
CA ALA A 58 -7.61 10.34 -5.83
C ALA A 58 -6.31 10.62 -5.07
N THR A 59 -5.21 10.75 -5.78
CA THR A 59 -3.89 11.01 -5.17
C THR A 59 -3.13 12.16 -5.81
N ILE A 60 -3.62 12.71 -6.93
CA ILE A 60 -2.97 13.85 -7.61
C ILE A 60 -3.72 15.13 -7.25
N GLY A 61 -2.98 16.15 -6.78
CA GLY A 61 -3.55 17.47 -6.50
C GLY A 61 -4.38 17.56 -5.21
N VAL A 62 -4.46 16.48 -4.44
CA VAL A 62 -5.23 16.39 -3.20
C VAL A 62 -4.36 16.55 -1.95
N SER A 63 -4.99 16.93 -0.83
CA SER A 63 -4.34 17.04 0.47
C SER A 63 -4.14 15.66 1.10
N VAL A 64 -3.21 15.55 2.06
CA VAL A 64 -3.03 14.30 2.83
C VAL A 64 -4.31 13.92 3.57
N ALA A 65 -4.93 14.88 4.26
CA ALA A 65 -6.18 14.66 4.99
C ALA A 65 -7.28 14.12 4.08
N SER A 66 -7.46 14.70 2.89
CA SER A 66 -8.47 14.23 1.94
C SER A 66 -8.23 12.79 1.48
N VAL A 67 -6.98 12.40 1.23
CA VAL A 67 -6.62 11.01 0.89
C VAL A 67 -6.99 10.09 2.04
N LEU A 68 -6.59 10.45 3.27
CA LEU A 68 -6.86 9.64 4.45
C LEU A 68 -8.38 9.49 4.68
N ASP A 69 -9.15 10.58 4.67
CA ASP A 69 -10.60 10.57 4.86
C ASP A 69 -11.32 9.71 3.80
N GLU A 70 -10.93 9.85 2.52
CA GLU A 70 -11.50 9.07 1.42
C GLU A 70 -11.18 7.58 1.58
N THR A 71 -9.93 7.25 1.90
CA THR A 71 -9.51 5.86 2.10
C THR A 71 -10.12 5.23 3.35
N THR A 72 -10.24 5.96 4.45
CA THR A 72 -10.95 5.52 5.65
C THR A 72 -12.39 5.13 5.31
N SER A 73 -13.11 6.02 4.61
CA SER A 73 -14.51 5.78 4.26
C SER A 73 -14.67 4.52 3.39
N GLN A 74 -13.72 4.27 2.48
CA GLN A 74 -13.72 3.07 1.65
C GLN A 74 -13.38 1.82 2.46
N ILE A 75 -12.38 1.88 3.34
CA ILE A 75 -12.00 0.75 4.20
C ILE A 75 -13.18 0.38 5.11
N ASP A 76 -13.79 1.34 5.80
CA ASP A 76 -14.97 1.11 6.65
C ASP A 76 -16.09 0.40 5.88
N ALA A 77 -16.33 0.79 4.63
CA ALA A 77 -17.30 0.12 3.76
C ALA A 77 -16.89 -1.31 3.41
N CYS A 78 -15.60 -1.57 3.15
CA CYS A 78 -15.08 -2.92 2.88
C CYS A 78 -15.24 -3.86 4.09
N LEU A 79 -15.03 -3.36 5.31
CA LEU A 79 -15.03 -4.17 6.54
C LEU A 79 -16.42 -4.69 6.92
N GLN A 80 -17.50 -4.08 6.42
CA GLN A 80 -18.86 -4.43 6.83
C GLN A 80 -19.17 -5.92 6.62
N ASN A 81 -19.42 -6.63 7.72
CA ASN A 81 -19.73 -8.07 7.77
C ASN A 81 -18.59 -9.00 7.32
N ALA A 82 -17.36 -8.50 7.15
CA ALA A 82 -16.21 -9.33 6.84
C ALA A 82 -15.78 -10.11 8.11
N PRO A 83 -15.72 -11.44 8.08
CA PRO A 83 -15.41 -12.21 9.28
C PRO A 83 -13.91 -12.12 9.64
N LYS A 84 -13.03 -12.04 8.63
CA LYS A 84 -11.59 -11.81 8.79
C LYS A 84 -11.05 -10.90 7.69
N VAL A 85 -10.16 -9.97 8.05
CA VAL A 85 -9.64 -8.95 7.14
C VAL A 85 -8.13 -8.84 7.20
N HIS A 86 -7.52 -8.87 6.03
CA HIS A 86 -6.11 -8.64 5.77
C HIS A 86 -5.92 -7.31 5.03
N PHE A 87 -4.72 -6.74 5.12
CA PHE A 87 -4.39 -5.49 4.46
C PHE A 87 -3.14 -5.63 3.59
N VAL A 88 -3.22 -5.19 2.33
CA VAL A 88 -2.09 -5.21 1.41
C VAL A 88 -1.95 -3.84 0.76
N GLY A 89 -0.81 -3.20 0.97
CA GLY A 89 -0.54 -1.85 0.49
C GLY A 89 0.69 -1.78 -0.39
N HIS A 90 0.55 -1.22 -1.60
CA HIS A 90 1.70 -0.89 -2.45
C HIS A 90 2.08 0.58 -2.30
N SER A 91 3.37 0.87 -2.03
CA SER A 91 3.89 2.24 -1.99
C SER A 91 3.09 3.12 -1.00
N LEU A 92 2.54 4.26 -1.44
CA LEU A 92 1.63 5.13 -0.68
C LEU A 92 0.44 4.35 -0.06
N GLY A 93 -0.08 3.32 -0.71
CA GLY A 93 -1.18 2.51 -0.19
C GLY A 93 -0.86 1.85 1.15
N GLY A 94 0.41 1.49 1.39
CA GLY A 94 0.84 1.00 2.69
C GLY A 94 0.81 2.06 3.79
N LEU A 95 1.09 3.33 3.46
CA LEU A 95 0.99 4.43 4.44
C LEU A 95 -0.46 4.75 4.78
N VAL A 96 -1.36 4.69 3.80
CA VAL A 96 -2.81 4.80 4.01
C VAL A 96 -3.31 3.71 4.94
N ILE A 97 -2.91 2.45 4.70
CA ILE A 97 -3.28 1.32 5.57
C ILE A 97 -2.74 1.54 6.99
N ARG A 98 -1.46 1.92 7.14
CA ARG A 98 -0.88 2.21 8.46
C ARG A 98 -1.64 3.32 9.18
N ALA A 99 -2.00 4.39 8.48
CA ALA A 99 -2.78 5.48 9.05
C ALA A 99 -4.18 5.04 9.49
N TYR A 100 -4.84 4.16 8.72
CA TYR A 100 -6.12 3.59 9.12
C TYR A 100 -5.97 2.73 10.38
N LEU A 101 -5.03 1.78 10.37
CA LEU A 101 -4.77 0.85 11.47
C LEU A 101 -4.44 1.56 12.79
N GLN A 102 -3.73 2.69 12.73
CA GLN A 102 -3.39 3.48 13.91
C GLN A 102 -4.57 4.27 14.50
N ASN A 103 -5.54 4.69 13.68
CA ASN A 103 -6.53 5.70 14.09
C ASN A 103 -7.97 5.17 14.19
N HIS A 104 -8.23 3.91 13.84
CA HIS A 104 -9.59 3.35 13.74
C HIS A 104 -9.77 2.06 14.55
N GLU A 105 -9.26 2.02 15.79
CA GLU A 105 -9.34 0.85 16.69
C GLU A 105 -10.77 0.32 16.83
N GLU A 106 -11.78 1.18 17.05
CA GLU A 106 -13.17 0.76 17.21
C GLU A 106 -13.73 -0.02 16.00
N ALA A 107 -13.33 0.37 14.78
CA ALA A 107 -13.74 -0.34 13.56
C ALA A 107 -13.04 -1.69 13.43
N LEU A 108 -11.79 -1.77 13.89
CA LEU A 108 -10.97 -2.98 13.86
C LEU A 108 -11.41 -4.00 14.92
N GLU A 109 -11.97 -3.56 16.05
CA GLU A 109 -12.57 -4.44 17.07
C GLU A 109 -13.78 -5.22 16.53
N ALA A 110 -14.46 -4.70 15.50
CA ALA A 110 -15.63 -5.32 14.91
C ALA A 110 -15.31 -6.46 13.92
N VAL A 111 -14.03 -6.68 13.60
CA VAL A 111 -13.57 -7.69 12.63
C VAL A 111 -12.39 -8.49 13.19
N ASN A 112 -12.18 -9.71 12.70
CA ASN A 112 -10.94 -10.42 12.98
C ASN A 112 -9.82 -9.87 12.08
N VAL A 113 -8.96 -9.00 12.61
CA VAL A 113 -7.82 -8.48 11.85
C VAL A 113 -6.76 -9.57 11.72
N GLY A 114 -6.41 -9.91 10.49
CA GLY A 114 -5.35 -10.83 10.14
C GLY A 114 -4.05 -10.11 9.80
N GLU A 115 -3.44 -10.56 8.70
CA GLU A 115 -2.09 -10.18 8.28
C GLU A 115 -2.04 -8.85 7.51
N VAL A 116 -0.93 -8.12 7.66
CA VAL A 116 -0.66 -6.87 6.95
C VAL A 116 0.60 -7.02 6.11
N VAL A 117 0.52 -6.74 4.81
CA VAL A 117 1.68 -6.78 3.91
C VAL A 117 1.93 -5.42 3.27
N LEU A 118 3.13 -4.89 3.48
CA LEU A 118 3.60 -3.61 2.95
C LEU A 118 4.60 -3.85 1.81
N ILE A 119 4.26 -3.42 0.60
CA ILE A 119 5.01 -3.71 -0.62
C ILE A 119 5.65 -2.42 -1.14
N GLY A 120 6.97 -2.30 -1.01
CA GLY A 120 7.71 -1.10 -1.43
C GLY A 120 7.22 0.19 -0.75
N THR A 121 6.60 0.09 0.43
CA THR A 121 6.05 1.23 1.15
C THR A 121 7.17 2.08 1.73
N PRO A 122 7.22 3.41 1.47
CA PRO A 122 8.26 4.28 2.03
C PRO A 122 7.96 4.61 3.50
N ASN A 123 8.09 3.62 4.38
CA ASN A 123 7.76 3.73 5.81
C ASN A 123 8.55 4.83 6.53
N LYS A 124 9.77 5.12 6.07
CA LYS A 124 10.60 6.21 6.59
C LYS A 124 10.68 7.44 5.66
N GLY A 125 9.81 7.48 4.64
CA GLY A 125 9.88 8.44 3.52
C GLY A 125 10.86 8.03 2.43
N SER A 126 10.75 8.62 1.25
CA SER A 126 11.64 8.34 0.11
C SER A 126 12.71 9.42 -0.03
N GLU A 127 13.98 9.01 -0.08
CA GLU A 127 15.12 9.91 -0.35
C GLU A 127 15.00 10.57 -1.73
N LEU A 128 14.31 9.90 -2.66
CA LEU A 128 14.04 10.45 -3.99
C LEU A 128 12.95 11.54 -3.94
N ALA A 129 11.96 11.41 -3.05
CA ALA A 129 10.97 12.46 -2.83
C ALA A 129 11.61 13.73 -2.23
N ASP A 130 12.66 13.58 -1.41
CA ASP A 130 13.46 14.72 -0.93
C ASP A 130 14.18 15.42 -2.08
N TYR A 131 14.78 14.66 -3.00
CA TYR A 131 15.54 15.20 -4.11
C TYR A 131 14.67 15.96 -5.14
N TYR A 132 13.43 15.53 -5.33
CA TYR A 132 12.48 16.16 -6.25
C TYR A 132 11.52 17.15 -5.58
N SER A 133 11.70 17.49 -4.29
CA SER A 133 10.77 18.34 -3.53
C SER A 133 10.49 19.69 -4.20
N ASP A 134 11.44 20.20 -4.98
CA ASP A 134 11.37 21.49 -5.67
C ASP A 134 11.03 21.35 -7.18
N SER A 135 10.73 20.15 -7.66
CA SER A 135 10.43 19.90 -9.06
C SER A 135 8.96 20.18 -9.42
N TRP A 136 8.74 20.63 -10.66
CA TRP A 136 7.40 20.89 -11.20
C TRP A 136 6.48 19.65 -11.19
N LEU A 137 7.05 18.44 -11.22
CA LEU A 137 6.31 17.17 -11.09
C LEU A 137 5.69 16.99 -9.70
N MET A 138 6.39 17.40 -8.64
CA MET A 138 5.87 17.36 -7.26
C MET A 138 4.82 18.44 -7.01
N ASN A 139 4.93 19.59 -7.70
CA ASN A 139 3.89 20.63 -7.71
C ASN A 139 2.60 20.17 -8.41
N LEU A 140 2.70 19.32 -9.44
CA LEU A 140 1.54 18.70 -10.08
C LEU A 140 0.89 17.61 -9.21
N GLY A 141 1.69 16.90 -8.40
CA GLY A 141 1.27 15.78 -7.56
C GLY A 141 0.51 16.14 -6.28
N GLY A 142 0.46 17.42 -5.88
CA GLY A 142 -0.34 17.88 -4.73
C GLY A 142 0.30 17.70 -3.35
N GLY A 143 -0.51 17.71 -2.29
CA GLY A 143 -0.05 17.64 -0.90
C GLY A 143 0.50 16.27 -0.50
N ILE A 144 -0.13 15.20 -0.99
CA ILE A 144 0.29 13.82 -0.67
C ILE A 144 1.66 13.46 -1.24
N SER A 145 2.00 13.96 -2.43
CA SER A 145 3.33 13.78 -3.02
C SER A 145 4.41 14.39 -2.12
N ARG A 146 4.15 15.57 -1.54
CA ARG A 146 5.07 16.25 -0.62
C ARG A 146 5.16 15.60 0.77
N ALA A 147 4.22 14.73 1.12
CA ALA A 147 4.24 13.98 2.39
C ALA A 147 5.00 12.64 2.27
N LEU A 148 5.45 12.26 1.08
CA LEU A 148 6.29 11.07 0.85
C LEU A 148 7.79 11.32 1.06
N VAL A 149 8.18 12.54 1.41
CA VAL A 149 9.55 12.96 1.77
C VAL A 149 10.03 12.27 3.04
N THR A 150 11.32 12.35 3.36
CA THR A 150 11.87 11.94 4.66
C THR A 150 11.76 13.07 5.70
N GLY A 151 12.12 12.77 6.96
CA GLY A 151 12.09 13.74 8.05
C GLY A 151 10.69 14.06 8.57
N SER A 152 10.53 15.22 9.23
CA SER A 152 9.32 15.58 9.99
C SER A 152 8.07 15.85 9.15
N ARG A 153 8.21 16.03 7.84
CA ARG A 153 7.08 16.18 6.91
C ARG A 153 6.62 14.85 6.29
N SER A 154 7.33 13.76 6.60
CA SER A 154 7.00 12.42 6.11
C SER A 154 5.74 11.91 6.80
N LEU A 155 4.73 11.51 6.03
CA LEU A 155 3.59 10.77 6.56
C LEU A 155 4.08 9.50 7.27
N GLY A 156 5.03 8.78 6.66
CA GLY A 156 5.56 7.53 7.23
C GLY A 156 6.24 7.68 8.58
N ASN A 157 7.02 8.74 8.78
CA ASN A 157 7.70 9.01 10.07
C ASN A 157 6.78 9.59 11.15
N ASN A 158 5.60 10.10 10.78
CA ASN A 158 4.59 10.58 11.73
C ASN A 158 3.53 9.51 12.05
N LEU A 159 3.69 8.30 11.51
CA LEU A 159 2.90 7.13 11.87
C LEU A 159 3.74 6.28 12.82
N ASP A 160 3.12 5.86 13.91
CA ASP A 160 3.75 5.05 14.94
C ASP A 160 3.99 3.62 14.42
N ALA A 161 4.77 2.86 15.18
CA ALA A 161 4.75 1.42 15.08
C ALA A 161 3.39 0.90 15.56
N ILE A 162 2.85 -0.09 14.87
CA ILE A 162 1.54 -0.69 15.17
C ILE A 162 1.73 -2.17 15.49
N ASP A 163 0.97 -2.69 16.46
CA ASP A 163 1.10 -4.06 16.96
C ASP A 163 0.25 -5.05 16.13
N PHE A 164 0.65 -5.21 14.86
CA PHE A 164 0.05 -6.18 13.92
C PHE A 164 1.15 -7.06 13.33
N ASN A 165 0.76 -8.26 12.88
CA ASN A 165 1.68 -9.13 12.16
C ASN A 165 1.96 -8.55 10.77
N ILE A 166 3.12 -7.88 10.61
CA ILE A 166 3.46 -7.10 9.43
C ILE A 166 4.61 -7.74 8.65
N GLY A 167 4.32 -8.09 7.39
CA GLY A 167 5.31 -8.49 6.40
C GLY A 167 5.73 -7.31 5.53
N VAL A 168 7.04 -7.13 5.32
CA VAL A 168 7.58 -6.10 4.41
C VAL A 168 8.27 -6.74 3.21
N ILE A 169 7.83 -6.39 2.01
CA ILE A 169 8.47 -6.78 0.74
C ILE A 169 9.16 -5.55 0.14
N ALA A 170 10.47 -5.64 -0.08
CA ALA A 170 11.26 -4.59 -0.70
C ALA A 170 11.78 -5.00 -2.09
N GLY A 171 11.69 -4.09 -3.06
CA GLY A 171 12.30 -4.29 -4.38
C GLY A 171 13.76 -3.89 -4.41
N THR A 172 14.56 -4.58 -5.22
CA THR A 172 16.02 -4.32 -5.35
C THR A 172 16.48 -4.06 -6.77
N LYS A 173 15.56 -3.96 -7.74
CA LYS A 173 15.90 -3.64 -9.13
C LYS A 173 15.85 -2.13 -9.35
N PRO A 174 16.99 -1.43 -9.40
CA PRO A 174 17.02 0.02 -9.51
C PRO A 174 16.58 0.49 -10.90
N LEU A 175 16.20 1.76 -10.99
CA LEU A 175 16.08 2.47 -12.26
C LEU A 175 17.40 3.17 -12.55
N GLY A 176 18.00 2.93 -13.72
CA GLY A 176 19.35 3.40 -14.05
C GLY A 176 19.53 4.93 -13.94
N LEU A 177 18.46 5.72 -14.06
CA LEU A 177 18.48 7.17 -13.95
C LEU A 177 18.51 7.70 -12.50
N THR A 178 18.17 6.88 -11.50
CA THR A 178 18.02 7.31 -10.10
C THR A 178 18.93 6.54 -9.14
N ASN A 179 19.67 5.54 -9.63
CA ASN A 179 20.47 4.66 -8.79
C ASN A 179 21.60 5.37 -8.02
N ASP A 180 22.16 6.45 -8.59
CA ASP A 180 23.19 7.29 -7.95
C ASP A 180 22.66 8.07 -6.73
N ARG A 181 21.34 8.09 -6.52
CA ARG A 181 20.68 8.80 -5.41
C ARG A 181 20.51 7.95 -4.15
N PHE A 182 20.71 6.65 -4.25
CA PHE A 182 20.56 5.73 -3.13
C PHE A 182 21.91 5.23 -2.65
N LYS A 183 22.10 5.16 -1.33
CA LYS A 183 23.33 4.62 -0.72
C LYS A 183 23.38 3.08 -0.71
N GLY A 184 22.27 2.41 -1.03
CA GLY A 184 22.11 0.97 -0.98
C GLY A 184 21.05 0.45 -1.95
N PRO A 185 20.67 -0.84 -1.83
CA PRO A 185 19.66 -1.46 -2.69
C PRO A 185 18.34 -0.67 -2.69
N ASN A 186 17.74 -0.54 -3.86
CA ASN A 186 16.52 0.23 -4.08
C ASN A 186 15.74 -0.32 -5.28
N ASP A 187 14.47 0.02 -5.36
CA ASP A 187 13.56 -0.37 -6.44
C ASP A 187 13.40 0.71 -7.53
N GLY A 188 14.28 1.72 -7.50
CA GLY A 188 14.26 2.91 -8.34
C GLY A 188 13.49 4.10 -7.76
N LEU A 189 12.65 3.93 -6.73
CA LEU A 189 11.92 5.01 -6.05
C LEU A 189 12.08 5.00 -4.53
N VAL A 190 12.26 3.84 -3.91
CA VAL A 190 12.35 3.65 -2.46
C VAL A 190 13.55 2.77 -2.16
N SER A 191 14.34 3.16 -1.14
CA SER A 191 15.44 2.33 -0.65
C SER A 191 14.92 1.15 0.17
N VAL A 192 15.65 0.03 0.18
CA VAL A 192 15.32 -1.10 1.04
C VAL A 192 15.24 -0.66 2.51
N GLU A 193 16.16 0.17 2.99
CA GLU A 193 16.14 0.65 4.38
C GLU A 193 14.93 1.52 4.72
N SER A 194 14.43 2.30 3.76
CA SER A 194 13.20 3.09 3.94
C SER A 194 11.95 2.22 4.07
N THR A 195 11.93 1.04 3.41
CA THR A 195 10.79 0.12 3.51
C THR A 195 10.65 -0.56 4.85
N LYS A 196 11.75 -0.74 5.59
CA LYS A 196 11.75 -1.42 6.89
C LYS A 196 10.92 -0.64 7.91
N LEU A 197 10.14 -1.37 8.69
CA LEU A 197 9.33 -0.85 9.79
C LEU A 197 9.79 -1.47 11.11
N GLU A 198 9.82 -0.68 12.18
CA GLU A 198 10.03 -1.22 13.52
C GLU A 198 8.84 -2.12 13.91
N GLY A 199 9.11 -3.30 14.46
CA GLY A 199 8.07 -4.27 14.80
C GLY A 199 7.55 -5.12 13.64
N MET A 200 8.14 -5.03 12.43
CA MET A 200 7.81 -5.96 11.34
C MET A 200 8.17 -7.41 11.73
N SER A 201 7.29 -8.36 11.41
CA SER A 201 7.43 -9.76 11.78
C SER A 201 8.30 -10.55 10.82
N ASP A 202 8.27 -10.20 9.53
CA ASP A 202 9.17 -10.76 8.54
C ASP A 202 9.46 -9.74 7.44
N PHE A 203 10.57 -9.96 6.74
CA PHE A 203 11.09 -9.06 5.72
C PHE A 203 11.76 -9.86 4.60
N ILE A 204 11.43 -9.55 3.34
CA ILE A 204 12.08 -10.15 2.17
C ILE A 204 12.39 -9.11 1.10
N THR A 205 13.49 -9.34 0.37
CA THR A 205 13.83 -8.57 -0.83
C THR A 205 13.59 -9.39 -2.09
N ILE A 206 13.03 -8.76 -3.12
CA ILE A 206 12.79 -9.38 -4.43
C ILE A 206 13.43 -8.51 -5.52
N GLU A 207 14.04 -9.13 -6.53
CA GLU A 207 14.69 -8.42 -7.66
C GLU A 207 13.65 -7.84 -8.64
N VAL A 208 12.91 -6.81 -8.20
CA VAL A 208 11.82 -6.19 -8.94
C VAL A 208 11.83 -4.66 -8.75
N GLY A 209 11.46 -3.93 -9.81
CA GLY A 209 11.37 -2.47 -9.75
C GLY A 209 10.05 -2.00 -9.15
N HIS A 210 10.01 -0.75 -8.65
CA HIS A 210 8.91 -0.25 -7.84
C HIS A 210 7.52 -0.42 -8.47
N ALA A 211 7.38 0.00 -9.74
CA ALA A 211 6.11 -0.08 -10.46
C ALA A 211 5.74 -1.52 -10.86
N GLN A 212 6.74 -2.40 -11.00
CA GLN A 212 6.60 -3.79 -11.44
C GLN A 212 6.08 -4.71 -10.33
N MET A 213 6.28 -4.35 -9.05
CA MET A 213 5.81 -5.15 -7.91
C MET A 213 4.32 -5.51 -8.00
N ARG A 214 3.48 -4.58 -8.46
CA ARG A 214 2.03 -4.77 -8.65
C ARG A 214 1.66 -5.86 -9.66
N TYR A 215 2.58 -6.22 -10.54
CA TYR A 215 2.37 -7.22 -11.59
C TYR A 215 3.19 -8.50 -11.37
N SER A 216 4.21 -8.44 -10.50
CA SER A 216 5.09 -9.56 -10.21
C SER A 216 4.31 -10.72 -9.60
N GLU A 217 4.53 -11.91 -10.16
CA GLU A 217 3.97 -13.14 -9.62
C GLU A 217 4.65 -13.54 -8.32
N GLU A 218 5.97 -13.37 -8.23
CA GLU A 218 6.75 -13.65 -7.04
C GLU A 218 6.31 -12.79 -5.83
N VAL A 219 6.07 -11.49 -6.04
CA VAL A 219 5.56 -10.60 -4.98
C VAL A 219 4.17 -11.05 -4.52
N ALA A 220 3.31 -11.43 -5.45
CA ALA A 220 1.97 -11.91 -5.12
C ALA A 220 2.01 -13.25 -4.37
N ASN A 221 2.85 -14.19 -4.79
CA ASN A 221 3.01 -15.48 -4.12
C ASN A 221 3.56 -15.31 -2.71
N GLN A 222 4.56 -14.46 -2.51
CA GLN A 222 5.08 -14.15 -1.18
C GLN A 222 4.05 -13.46 -0.29
N THR A 223 3.25 -12.56 -0.88
CA THR A 223 2.14 -11.92 -0.16
C THR A 223 1.13 -12.97 0.29
N ILE A 224 0.66 -13.83 -0.63
CA ILE A 224 -0.29 -14.91 -0.32
C ILE A 224 0.28 -15.85 0.75
N HIS A 225 1.55 -16.23 0.65
CA HIS A 225 2.21 -17.07 1.64
C HIS A 225 2.22 -16.40 3.02
N PHE A 226 2.53 -15.10 3.09
CA PHE A 226 2.46 -14.34 4.33
C PHE A 226 1.04 -14.27 4.88
N LEU A 227 0.03 -13.99 4.04
CA LEU A 227 -1.37 -13.93 4.46
C LEU A 227 -1.86 -15.27 5.08
N GLN A 228 -1.30 -16.39 4.64
CA GLN A 228 -1.66 -17.74 5.10
C GLN A 228 -0.87 -18.20 6.32
N ASN A 229 0.41 -17.79 6.44
CA ASN A 229 1.36 -18.39 7.38
C ASN A 229 1.96 -17.39 8.37
N GLY A 230 1.76 -16.09 8.17
CA GLY A 230 2.34 -15.02 8.99
C GLY A 230 3.84 -14.81 8.80
N ALA A 231 4.44 -15.38 7.75
CA ALA A 231 5.86 -15.25 7.38
C ALA A 231 6.05 -15.42 5.86
N PHE A 232 7.18 -14.97 5.32
CA PHE A 232 7.56 -15.17 3.92
C PHE A 232 8.25 -16.53 3.71
N GLU A 233 8.30 -16.99 2.46
CA GLU A 233 9.06 -18.19 2.07
C GLU A 233 10.51 -17.79 1.71
N HIS A 234 11.51 -18.32 2.44
CA HIS A 234 12.94 -17.99 2.29
C HIS A 234 13.76 -19.09 1.63
#